data_AF-A0A4U1LQ87-F1
#
_entry.id   AF-A0A4U1LQ87-F1
#
_cell.length_a   1.000
_cell.length_b   1.000
_cell.length_c   1.000
_cell.angle_alpha   90.00
_cell.angle_beta   90.00
_cell.angle_gamma   90.00
#
_symmetry.space_group_name_H-M   'P 1'
#
loop_
_entity.id
_entity.type
_entity.pdbx_description
1 polymer ?
#
loop_
_entity_poly.entity_id
_entity_poly.type
_entity_poly.pdbx_seq_one_letter_code
_entity_poly.pdbx_strand_id
1 'polypeptide(L)'
;KLVEEFEQKGVHFKSIQESFIDTTSPHGRFIFNIFASVAQLERDIIIERTRAGLESSRRRGVRIGRKPGLSKKAEQKAILAERYYRDNELSVEEIMKLIDVGSKKTLYKYLAIRGRRTCKECGSLFWDKEQELDNSYCKEHFKIRKS
;
A
#
# COMPACT_ATOMS: atom_id res chain seq x y z
N LYS A 1 14.16 7.66 -22.42
CA LYS A 1 13.14 6.64 -22.77
C LYS A 1 12.45 6.89 -24.11
N LEU A 2 11.52 7.86 -24.25
CA LEU A 2 10.81 8.05 -25.55
C LEU A 2 11.72 8.45 -26.73
N VAL A 3 12.70 9.33 -26.51
CA VAL A 3 13.57 9.79 -27.62
C VAL A 3 14.62 8.76 -28.02
N GLU A 4 15.14 7.98 -27.06
CA GLU A 4 16.01 6.82 -27.36
C GLU A 4 15.24 5.75 -28.15
N GLU A 5 13.96 5.52 -27.81
CA GLU A 5 13.08 4.61 -28.57
C GLU A 5 12.80 5.14 -29.99
N PHE A 6 12.71 6.45 -30.18
CA PHE A 6 12.60 7.05 -31.51
C PHE A 6 13.87 6.85 -32.33
N GLU A 7 15.04 7.08 -31.73
CA GLU A 7 16.32 6.85 -32.41
C GLU A 7 16.50 5.39 -32.84
N GLN A 8 16.15 4.43 -31.99
CA GLN A 8 16.16 3.00 -32.33
C GLN A 8 15.23 2.64 -33.50
N LYS A 9 14.17 3.43 -33.71
CA LYS A 9 13.21 3.27 -34.81
C LYS A 9 13.54 4.14 -36.03
N GLY A 10 14.67 4.87 -36.02
CA GLY A 10 15.03 5.81 -37.08
C GLY A 10 14.12 7.05 -37.15
N VAL A 11 13.40 7.36 -36.07
CA VAL A 11 12.51 8.53 -35.96
C VAL A 11 13.28 9.68 -35.32
N HIS A 12 13.19 10.87 -35.93
CA HIS A 12 13.83 12.08 -35.41
C HIS A 12 12.82 12.99 -34.71
N PHE A 13 13.27 13.66 -33.66
CA PHE A 13 12.51 14.63 -32.89
C PHE A 13 12.98 16.04 -33.26
N LYS A 14 12.02 16.90 -33.60
CA LYS A 14 12.26 18.30 -33.89
C LYS A 14 11.23 19.14 -33.17
N SER A 15 11.68 20.09 -32.35
CA SER A 15 10.78 21.08 -31.80
C SER A 15 10.48 22.16 -32.84
N ILE A 16 9.21 22.59 -32.89
CA ILE A 16 8.75 23.69 -33.74
C ILE A 16 9.08 25.05 -33.09
N GLN A 17 9.02 25.12 -31.76
CA GLN A 17 9.27 26.36 -31.01
C GLN A 17 10.75 26.54 -30.72
N GLU A 18 11.41 25.50 -30.21
CA GLU A 18 12.85 25.49 -29.96
C GLU A 18 13.60 24.91 -31.15
N SER A 19 13.82 25.73 -32.18
CA SER A 19 14.46 25.30 -33.43
C SER A 19 15.86 24.70 -33.27
N PHE A 20 16.54 24.97 -32.14
CA PHE A 20 17.83 24.37 -31.78
C PHE A 20 17.72 22.92 -31.28
N ILE A 21 16.49 22.44 -30.97
CA ILE A 21 16.22 21.05 -30.58
C ILE A 21 15.78 20.27 -31.81
N ASP A 22 16.76 19.85 -32.60
CA ASP A 22 16.58 19.05 -33.82
C ASP A 22 17.54 17.84 -33.82
N THR A 23 17.00 16.65 -33.54
CA THR A 23 17.80 15.42 -33.44
C THR A 23 18.22 14.85 -34.80
N THR A 24 17.87 15.49 -35.92
CA THR A 24 18.44 15.15 -37.24
C THR A 24 19.91 15.59 -37.34
N SER A 25 20.31 16.66 -36.64
CA SER A 25 21.68 17.20 -36.67
C SER A 25 22.53 16.74 -35.46
N PRO A 26 23.86 16.58 -35.62
CA PRO A 26 24.74 16.29 -34.49
C PRO A 26 24.69 17.37 -33.38
N HIS A 27 24.55 18.64 -33.77
CA HIS A 27 24.46 19.75 -32.83
C HIS A 27 23.16 19.73 -32.00
N GLY A 28 22.02 19.52 -32.65
CA GLY A 28 20.74 19.44 -31.95
C GLY A 28 20.62 18.19 -31.07
N ARG A 29 21.22 17.05 -31.47
CA ARG A 29 21.38 15.87 -30.59
C ARG A 29 22.20 16.20 -29.35
N PHE A 30 23.30 16.92 -29.49
CA PHE A 30 24.13 17.33 -28.36
C PHE A 30 23.37 18.23 -27.38
N ILE A 31 22.71 19.28 -27.89
CA ILE A 31 21.92 20.19 -27.04
C ILE A 31 20.79 19.43 -26.33
N PHE A 32 20.08 18.57 -27.06
CA PHE A 32 19.04 17.73 -26.49
C PHE A 32 19.56 16.88 -25.31
N ASN A 33 20.74 16.26 -25.44
CA ASN A 33 21.35 15.45 -24.39
C ASN A 33 21.77 16.28 -23.16
N ILE A 34 22.20 17.53 -23.34
CA ILE A 34 22.45 18.46 -22.22
C ILE A 34 21.14 18.69 -21.45
N PHE A 35 20.07 19.08 -22.14
CA PHE A 35 18.79 19.32 -21.48
C PHE A 35 18.21 18.08 -20.82
N ALA A 36 18.38 16.90 -21.44
CA ALA A 36 18.00 15.64 -20.82
C ALA A 36 18.78 15.38 -19.51
N SER A 37 20.07 15.69 -19.51
CA SER A 37 20.94 15.58 -18.32
C SER A 37 20.55 16.58 -17.23
N VAL A 38 20.23 17.82 -17.60
CA VAL A 38 19.73 18.85 -16.66
C VAL A 38 18.40 18.44 -16.05
N ALA A 39 17.45 17.96 -16.86
CA ALA A 39 16.17 17.46 -16.37
C ALA A 39 16.34 16.26 -15.43
N GLN A 40 17.36 15.41 -15.66
CA GLN A 40 17.69 14.33 -14.74
C GLN A 40 18.23 14.86 -13.41
N LEU A 41 19.17 15.81 -13.46
CA LEU A 41 19.72 16.46 -12.27
C LEU A 41 18.62 17.11 -11.42
N GLU A 42 17.67 17.82 -12.04
CA GLU A 42 16.55 18.45 -11.33
C GLU A 42 15.67 17.41 -10.62
N ARG A 43 15.39 16.28 -11.28
CA ARG A 43 14.64 15.18 -10.65
C ARG A 43 15.37 14.62 -9.43
N ASP A 44 16.69 14.44 -9.54
CA ASP A 44 17.50 13.92 -8.44
C ASP A 44 17.53 14.89 -7.25
N ILE A 45 17.64 16.20 -7.50
CA ILE A 45 17.55 17.24 -6.46
C ILE A 45 16.18 17.23 -5.76
N ILE A 46 15.07 17.06 -6.51
CA ILE A 46 13.72 16.96 -5.91
C ILE A 46 13.63 15.73 -5.00
N ILE A 47 14.18 14.59 -5.43
CA ILE A 47 14.21 13.36 -4.64
C ILE A 47 15.02 13.58 -3.36
N GLU A 48 16.20 14.18 -3.45
CA GLU A 48 17.05 14.47 -2.30
C GLU A 48 16.33 15.37 -1.28
N ARG A 49 15.71 16.47 -1.75
CA ARG A 49 14.94 17.38 -0.89
C ARG A 49 13.76 16.66 -0.23
N THR A 50 13.06 15.81 -0.96
CA THR A 50 11.94 15.01 -0.42
C THR A 50 12.43 14.08 0.68
N ARG A 51 13.56 13.38 0.47
CA ARG A 51 14.17 12.50 1.47
C ARG A 51 14.59 13.26 2.71
N ALA A 52 15.26 14.40 2.56
CA ALA A 52 15.66 15.26 3.67
C ALA A 52 14.43 15.76 4.47
N GLY A 53 13.35 16.14 3.80
CA GLY A 53 12.09 16.54 4.44
C GLY A 53 11.42 15.40 5.22
N LEU A 54 11.40 14.19 4.66
CA LEU A 54 10.89 13.00 5.34
C LEU A 54 11.74 12.65 6.57
N GLU A 55 13.07 12.71 6.46
CA GLU A 55 13.96 12.46 7.59
C GLU A 55 13.77 13.49 8.71
N SER A 56 13.70 14.77 8.37
CA SER A 56 13.40 15.85 9.32
C SER A 56 12.05 15.61 10.03
N SER A 57 11.03 15.15 9.30
CA SER A 57 9.73 14.79 9.86
C SER A 57 9.81 13.59 10.81
N ARG A 58 10.59 12.56 10.46
CA ARG A 58 10.87 11.41 11.36
C ARG A 58 11.56 11.85 12.65
N ARG A 59 12.55 12.73 12.56
CA ARG A 59 13.26 13.28 13.74
C ARG A 59 12.33 14.06 14.67
N ARG A 60 11.31 14.73 14.12
CA ARG A 60 10.24 15.38 14.91
C ARG A 60 9.19 14.41 15.45
N GLY A 61 9.32 13.10 15.23
CA GLY A 61 8.33 12.10 15.64
C GLY A 61 7.05 12.10 14.81
N VAL A 62 7.03 12.78 13.65
CA VAL A 62 5.86 12.76 12.75
C VAL A 62 5.74 11.38 12.13
N ARG A 63 4.56 10.78 12.28
CA ARG A 63 4.27 9.49 11.67
C ARG A 63 4.01 9.64 10.17
N ILE A 64 4.86 9.04 9.37
CA ILE A 64 4.75 9.02 7.90
C ILE A 64 3.96 7.78 7.47
N GLY A 65 3.14 7.92 6.42
CA GLY A 65 2.36 6.85 5.85
C GLY A 65 0.98 6.66 6.49
N ARG A 66 0.35 5.51 6.20
CA ARG A 66 -1.02 5.22 6.65
C ARG A 66 -1.07 5.12 8.19
N LYS A 67 -2.02 5.84 8.80
CA LYS A 67 -2.30 5.72 10.24
C LYS A 67 -2.66 4.27 10.61
N PRO A 68 -2.17 3.75 11.74
CA PRO A 68 -2.50 2.40 12.19
C PRO A 68 -3.96 2.36 12.67
N GLY A 69 -4.51 1.15 12.74
CA GLY A 69 -5.87 0.94 13.21
C GLY A 69 -6.95 1.29 12.19
N LEU A 70 -8.19 1.26 12.67
CA LEU A 70 -9.39 1.58 11.90
C LEU A 70 -9.76 3.05 12.10
N SER A 71 -10.28 3.69 11.05
CA SER A 71 -10.97 4.97 11.23
C SER A 71 -12.26 4.75 12.03
N LYS A 72 -12.86 5.80 12.60
CA LYS A 72 -14.14 5.69 13.33
C LYS A 72 -15.23 4.98 12.51
N LYS A 73 -15.34 5.31 11.21
CA LYS A 73 -16.26 4.65 10.28
C LYS A 73 -15.92 3.17 10.07
N ALA A 74 -14.64 2.83 9.95
CA ALA A 74 -14.21 1.46 9.78
C ALA A 74 -14.38 0.62 11.07
N GLU A 75 -14.27 1.22 12.25
CA GLU A 75 -14.57 0.56 13.53
C GLU A 75 -16.05 0.19 13.62
N GLN A 76 -16.96 1.09 13.23
CA GLN A 76 -18.39 0.79 13.15
C GLN A 76 -18.69 -0.37 12.21
N LYS A 77 -18.07 -0.38 11.02
CA LYS A 77 -18.17 -1.50 10.08
C LYS A 77 -17.61 -2.80 10.67
N ALA A 78 -16.54 -2.74 11.46
CA ALA A 78 -15.97 -3.92 12.12
C ALA A 78 -16.88 -4.50 13.21
N ILE A 79 -17.56 -3.65 13.99
CA ILE A 79 -18.56 -4.07 14.98
C ILE A 79 -19.74 -4.77 14.30
N LEU A 80 -20.27 -4.18 13.23
CA LEU A 80 -21.35 -4.81 12.45
C LEU A 80 -20.91 -6.13 11.82
N ALA A 81 -19.69 -6.18 11.26
CA ALA A 81 -19.12 -7.39 10.71
C ALA A 81 -19.02 -8.51 11.76
N GLU A 82 -18.56 -8.20 12.97
CA GLU A 82 -18.49 -9.17 14.07
C GLU A 82 -19.87 -9.71 14.42
N ARG A 83 -20.88 -8.84 14.56
CA ARG A 83 -22.25 -9.23 14.89
C ARG A 83 -22.81 -10.21 13.87
N TYR A 84 -22.86 -9.81 12.60
CA TYR A 84 -23.41 -10.66 11.53
C TYR A 84 -22.63 -11.97 11.35
N TYR A 85 -21.31 -11.95 11.56
CA TYR A 85 -20.49 -13.15 11.46
C TYR A 85 -20.72 -14.13 12.63
N ARG A 86 -21.05 -13.63 13.83
CA ARG A 86 -21.37 -14.47 14.99
C ARG A 86 -22.77 -15.08 14.91
N ASP A 87 -23.72 -14.31 14.38
CA ASP A 87 -25.10 -14.76 14.19
C ASP A 87 -25.16 -15.94 13.20
N ASN A 88 -24.17 -16.07 12.28
CA ASN A 88 -24.03 -17.16 11.31
C ASN A 88 -25.23 -17.37 10.34
N GLU A 89 -26.16 -16.41 10.29
CA GLU A 89 -27.34 -16.48 9.41
C GLU A 89 -27.05 -16.00 7.99
N LEU A 90 -25.96 -15.25 7.78
CA LEU A 90 -25.61 -14.62 6.51
C LEU A 90 -24.32 -15.19 5.94
N SER A 91 -24.26 -15.32 4.62
CA SER A 91 -23.03 -15.66 3.92
C SER A 91 -22.00 -14.52 4.02
N VAL A 92 -20.73 -14.87 3.89
CA VAL A 92 -19.62 -13.89 3.87
C VAL A 92 -19.82 -12.80 2.82
N GLU A 93 -20.43 -13.13 1.69
CA GLU A 93 -20.66 -12.19 0.59
C GLU A 93 -21.81 -11.23 0.88
N GLU A 94 -22.86 -11.70 1.54
CA GLU A 94 -23.97 -10.85 2.01
C GLU A 94 -23.49 -9.91 3.10
N ILE A 95 -22.69 -10.40 4.06
CA ILE A 95 -22.09 -9.57 5.10
C ILE A 95 -21.27 -8.45 4.46
N MET A 96 -20.42 -8.76 3.47
CA MET A 96 -19.62 -7.78 2.74
C MET A 96 -20.47 -6.71 2.05
N LYS A 97 -21.59 -7.10 1.43
CA LYS A 97 -22.52 -6.15 0.79
C LYS A 97 -23.18 -5.23 1.83
N LEU A 98 -23.67 -5.80 2.94
CA LEU A 98 -24.37 -5.05 4.00
C LEU A 98 -23.48 -4.02 4.70
N ILE A 99 -22.21 -4.37 4.96
CA ILE A 99 -21.27 -3.45 5.61
C ILE A 99 -20.50 -2.58 4.59
N ASP A 100 -20.80 -2.70 3.30
CA ASP A 100 -20.15 -1.98 2.20
C ASP A 100 -18.61 -2.15 2.24
N VAL A 101 -18.15 -3.38 2.05
CA VAL A 101 -16.73 -3.73 2.01
C VAL A 101 -16.39 -4.49 0.73
N GLY A 102 -15.48 -3.94 -0.07
CA GLY A 102 -15.13 -4.46 -1.39
C GLY A 102 -14.20 -5.68 -1.42
N SER A 103 -13.75 -6.24 -0.28
CA SER A 103 -12.92 -7.46 -0.30
C SER A 103 -13.08 -8.33 0.94
N LYS A 104 -13.03 -9.66 0.74
CA LYS A 104 -12.98 -10.67 1.82
C LYS A 104 -11.81 -10.38 2.77
N LYS A 105 -10.67 -9.89 2.24
CA LYS A 105 -9.49 -9.51 3.03
C LYS A 105 -9.78 -8.38 4.01
N THR A 106 -10.53 -7.36 3.61
CA THR A 106 -10.93 -6.27 4.51
C THR A 106 -11.91 -6.76 5.58
N LEU A 107 -12.88 -7.61 5.21
CA LEU A 107 -13.79 -8.22 6.17
C LEU A 107 -13.01 -9.04 7.23
N TYR A 108 -12.16 -9.97 6.79
CA TYR A 108 -11.38 -10.79 7.73
C TYR A 108 -10.40 -9.96 8.54
N LYS A 109 -9.84 -8.87 7.99
CA LYS A 109 -9.06 -7.90 8.76
C LYS A 109 -9.89 -7.26 9.87
N TYR A 110 -11.13 -6.88 9.60
CA TYR A 110 -12.03 -6.33 10.63
C TYR A 110 -12.31 -7.37 11.71
N LEU A 111 -12.67 -8.60 11.32
CA LEU A 111 -12.92 -9.69 12.26
C LEU A 111 -11.67 -10.01 13.11
N ALA A 112 -10.49 -10.01 12.50
CA ALA A 112 -9.21 -10.20 13.19
C ALA A 112 -8.95 -9.08 14.22
N ILE A 113 -9.19 -7.82 13.87
CA ILE A 113 -9.09 -6.69 14.81
C ILE A 113 -10.09 -6.84 15.97
N ARG A 114 -11.27 -7.42 15.69
CA ARG A 114 -12.31 -7.71 16.70
C ARG A 114 -12.04 -8.96 17.54
N GLY A 115 -10.98 -9.72 17.27
CA GLY A 115 -10.56 -10.86 18.09
C GLY A 115 -10.86 -12.23 17.48
N ARG A 116 -11.31 -12.34 16.22
CA ARG A 116 -11.41 -13.64 15.55
C ARG A 116 -10.01 -14.23 15.41
N ARG A 117 -9.82 -15.45 15.92
CA ARG A 117 -8.56 -16.19 15.91
C ARG A 117 -8.77 -17.61 15.39
N THR A 118 -7.67 -18.20 14.93
CA THR A 118 -7.61 -19.58 14.48
C THR A 118 -6.49 -20.27 15.23
N CYS A 119 -6.79 -21.39 15.87
CA CYS A 119 -5.79 -22.11 16.64
C CYS A 119 -4.70 -22.64 15.72
N LYS A 120 -3.44 -22.34 16.05
CA LYS A 120 -2.27 -22.78 15.27
C LYS A 120 -2.09 -24.30 15.27
N GLU A 121 -2.53 -24.99 16.32
CA GLU A 121 -2.36 -26.45 16.47
C GLU A 121 -3.49 -27.23 15.79
N CYS A 122 -4.75 -26.86 16.00
CA CYS A 122 -5.90 -27.63 15.52
C CYS A 122 -6.81 -26.91 14.52
N GLY A 123 -6.52 -25.66 14.16
CA GLY A 123 -7.33 -24.88 13.21
C GLY A 123 -8.70 -24.43 13.74
N SER A 124 -9.04 -24.74 14.99
CA SER A 124 -10.33 -24.32 15.58
C SER A 124 -10.46 -22.79 15.63
N LEU A 125 -11.65 -22.29 15.30
CA LEU A 125 -11.96 -20.86 15.34
C LEU A 125 -12.46 -20.46 16.72
N PHE A 126 -11.96 -19.34 17.24
CA PHE A 126 -12.38 -18.80 18.52
C PHE A 126 -12.24 -17.27 18.56
N TRP A 127 -12.70 -16.66 19.65
CA TRP A 127 -12.67 -15.21 19.84
C TRP A 127 -11.84 -14.84 21.06
N ASP A 128 -10.71 -14.21 20.82
CA ASP A 128 -9.78 -13.75 21.84
C ASP A 128 -8.99 -12.54 21.31
N LYS A 129 -9.08 -11.42 22.03
CA LYS A 129 -8.37 -10.17 21.66
C LYS A 129 -6.97 -10.09 22.26
N GLU A 130 -6.69 -10.89 23.29
CA GLU A 130 -5.42 -10.86 24.03
C GLU A 130 -4.34 -11.65 23.27
N GLN A 131 -4.73 -12.70 22.57
CA GLN A 131 -3.82 -13.49 21.76
C GLN A 131 -3.49 -12.82 20.42
N GLU A 132 -2.24 -12.99 19.97
CA GLU A 132 -1.75 -12.52 18.68
C GLU A 132 -2.42 -13.25 17.51
N LEU A 133 -2.61 -12.57 16.37
CA LEU A 133 -3.33 -13.15 15.23
C LEU A 133 -2.67 -14.44 14.70
N ASP A 134 -1.35 -14.41 14.53
CA ASP A 134 -0.58 -15.50 13.89
C ASP A 134 -0.10 -16.56 14.90
N ASN A 135 -0.21 -16.27 16.20
CA ASN A 135 0.26 -17.14 17.27
C ASN A 135 -0.80 -17.24 18.38
N SER A 136 -1.93 -17.85 18.04
CA SER A 136 -3.06 -18.03 18.94
C SER A 136 -3.46 -19.50 19.09
N TYR A 137 -3.97 -19.83 20.28
CA TYR A 137 -4.29 -21.16 20.73
C TYR A 137 -5.69 -21.18 21.35
N CYS A 138 -6.47 -22.20 21.00
CA CYS A 138 -7.74 -22.44 21.69
C CYS A 138 -7.47 -22.77 23.17
N LYS A 139 -8.53 -22.73 23.98
CA LYS A 139 -8.46 -22.92 25.44
C LYS A 139 -7.69 -24.18 25.86
N GLU A 140 -7.82 -25.27 25.12
CA GLU A 140 -7.17 -26.54 25.44
C GLU A 140 -5.67 -26.52 25.12
N HIS A 141 -5.27 -26.10 23.91
CA HIS A 141 -3.85 -26.00 23.54
C HIS A 141 -3.10 -24.90 24.31
N PHE A 142 -3.81 -23.85 24.75
CA PHE A 142 -3.21 -22.80 25.57
C PHE A 142 -2.83 -23.31 26.97
N LYS A 143 -3.64 -24.18 27.58
CA LYS A 143 -3.32 -24.81 28.86
C LYS A 143 -2.11 -25.74 28.76
N ILE A 144 -2.09 -26.59 27.72
CA ILE A 144 -1.00 -27.55 27.47
C ILE A 144 0.36 -26.84 27.31
N ARG A 145 0.37 -25.62 26.77
CA ARG A 145 1.60 -24.82 26.62
C ARG A 145 2.07 -24.12 27.90
N LYS A 146 1.19 -23.94 28.88
CA LYS A 146 1.51 -23.24 30.14
C LYS A 146 1.96 -24.19 31.26
N SER A 147 1.68 -25.49 31.12
CA SER A 147 2.20 -26.57 31.96
C SER A 147 3.59 -26.99 31.53
#